data_AF-A0AB34IZ29-F1
#
_entry.id   AF-A0AB34IZ29-F1
#
_cell.length_a   1.000
_cell.length_b   1.000
_cell.length_c   1.000
_cell.angle_alpha   90.00
_cell.angle_beta   90.00
_cell.angle_gamma   90.00
#
_symmetry.space_group_name_H-M   'P 1'
#
loop_
_entity.id
_entity.type
_entity.pdbx_description
1 polymer ?
#
loop_
_entity_poly.entity_id
_entity_poly.type
_entity_poly.pdbx_seq_one_letter_code
_entity_poly.pdbx_strand_id
1 'polypeptide(L)'
;MNFSPVRHHLPCPSPRLARSGTADPPLSWIPTDVLLHVWRNFCDFSALVHCEQVCLSWARLLNSREGEALWRAHALRLWAQKQPPVVPLPVHVSERSWKRQFALRLQDARRTRLTAAELTAADWHFRFKIDLQLFHSSDRDRGLLHSRERAKLNFAPDGVYTSTIPGAPSSSRPLKWSLQTSGEDTLLQIGAYPPLLVERTADWGWRMYNRFVEFYTVMDGCR
;
A
#
# COMPACT_ATOMS: atom_id res chain seq x y z
N MET A 1 -6.01 99.01 22.09
CA MET A 1 -5.97 98.92 20.61
C MET A 1 -5.77 97.43 20.30
N ASN A 2 -6.82 96.63 20.01
CA ASN A 2 -7.41 96.35 18.68
C ASN A 2 -6.31 95.92 17.66
N PHE A 3 -6.26 94.74 17.02
CA PHE A 3 -7.30 93.83 16.47
C PHE A 3 -6.70 92.41 16.20
N SER A 4 -7.52 91.35 16.32
CA SER A 4 -7.43 90.08 15.56
C SER A 4 -8.01 90.27 14.13
N PRO A 5 -8.09 89.30 13.18
CA PRO A 5 -7.48 87.95 13.01
C PRO A 5 -6.97 87.74 11.55
N VAL A 6 -6.58 86.52 11.15
CA VAL A 6 -7.17 85.74 10.02
C VAL A 6 -6.41 84.40 9.91
N ARG A 7 -7.12 83.28 10.11
CA ARG A 7 -6.65 81.92 9.79
C ARG A 7 -7.08 81.59 8.37
N HIS A 8 -6.12 81.33 7.48
CA HIS A 8 -6.38 80.71 6.19
C HIS A 8 -6.38 79.19 6.32
N HIS A 9 -7.54 78.58 6.09
CA HIS A 9 -7.68 77.16 5.80
C HIS A 9 -7.06 76.87 4.43
N LEU A 10 -6.09 75.95 4.38
CA LEU A 10 -5.66 75.28 3.14
C LEU A 10 -6.14 73.83 3.17
N PRO A 11 -6.68 73.31 2.06
CA PRO A 11 -7.33 72.01 2.03
C PRO A 11 -6.33 70.86 2.03
N CYS A 12 -6.72 69.81 2.75
CA CYS A 12 -6.08 68.50 2.77
C CYS A 12 -6.07 67.90 1.35
N PRO A 13 -4.92 67.45 0.81
CA PRO A 13 -4.92 66.72 -0.45
C PRO A 13 -5.59 65.36 -0.25
N SER A 14 -6.60 65.10 -1.05
CA SER A 14 -7.41 63.88 -1.10
C SER A 14 -6.57 62.60 -1.16
N PRO A 15 -7.11 61.47 -0.64
CA PRO A 15 -6.41 60.19 -0.66
C PRO A 15 -6.20 59.76 -2.12
N ARG A 16 -4.93 59.57 -2.48
CA ARG A 16 -4.56 58.86 -3.71
C ARG A 16 -5.25 57.50 -3.69
N LEU A 17 -6.04 57.27 -4.74
CA LEU A 17 -6.68 56.01 -5.10
C LEU A 17 -5.82 54.81 -4.68
N ALA A 18 -6.31 54.10 -3.66
CA ALA A 18 -5.86 52.77 -3.35
C ALA A 18 -6.00 51.92 -4.61
N ARG A 19 -4.87 51.47 -5.16
CA ARG A 19 -4.87 50.27 -5.99
C ARG A 19 -5.30 49.13 -5.08
N SER A 20 -6.59 48.85 -5.10
CA SER A 20 -7.22 47.63 -4.62
C SER A 20 -6.59 46.44 -5.36
N GLY A 21 -5.40 46.02 -4.94
CA GLY A 21 -5.00 44.64 -5.09
C GLY A 21 -5.90 43.87 -4.15
N THR A 22 -6.98 43.30 -4.67
CA THR A 22 -7.77 42.32 -3.94
C THR A 22 -6.83 41.17 -3.64
N ALA A 23 -6.21 41.20 -2.46
CA ALA A 23 -5.55 40.02 -1.93
C ALA A 23 -6.59 38.91 -1.95
N ASP A 24 -6.31 37.82 -2.65
CA ASP A 24 -7.19 36.67 -2.64
C ASP A 24 -7.53 36.32 -1.18
N PRO A 25 -8.79 36.01 -0.88
CA PRO A 25 -9.19 35.68 0.48
C PRO A 25 -8.30 34.52 0.97
N PRO A 26 -7.76 34.60 2.20
CA PRO A 26 -6.83 33.60 2.69
C PRO A 26 -7.52 32.23 2.71
N LEU A 27 -6.77 31.16 2.45
CA LEU A 27 -7.29 29.78 2.44
C LEU A 27 -8.00 29.38 3.75
N SER A 28 -7.78 30.12 4.84
CA SER A 28 -8.50 29.97 6.11
C SER A 28 -9.98 30.34 6.04
N TRP A 29 -10.44 30.97 4.96
CA TRP A 29 -11.84 31.34 4.74
C TRP A 29 -12.62 30.25 4.00
N ILE A 30 -11.95 29.21 3.50
CA ILE A 30 -12.64 28.09 2.86
C ILE A 30 -13.37 27.29 3.94
N PRO A 31 -14.70 27.09 3.82
CA PRO A 31 -15.45 26.27 4.75
C PRO A 31 -14.90 24.84 4.86
N THR A 32 -14.92 24.29 6.07
CA THR A 32 -14.41 22.94 6.38
C THR A 32 -15.02 21.85 5.50
N ASP A 33 -16.33 21.92 5.25
CA ASP A 33 -17.06 20.98 4.39
C ASP A 33 -16.59 21.04 2.93
N VAL A 34 -16.28 22.23 2.42
CA VAL A 34 -15.71 22.42 1.09
C VAL A 34 -14.30 21.83 1.02
N LEU A 35 -13.44 22.09 2.01
CA LEU A 35 -12.10 21.50 2.08
C LEU A 35 -12.16 19.96 2.11
N LEU A 36 -12.99 19.39 2.97
CA LEU A 36 -13.18 17.94 3.06
C LEU A 36 -13.72 17.35 1.75
N HIS A 37 -14.65 18.05 1.09
CA HIS A 37 -15.16 17.63 -0.22
C HIS A 37 -14.06 17.63 -1.28
N VAL A 38 -13.23 18.68 -1.32
CA VAL A 38 -12.11 18.77 -2.25
C VAL A 38 -11.12 17.64 -1.99
N TRP A 39 -10.68 17.47 -0.76
CA TRP A 39 -9.73 16.43 -0.35
C TRP A 39 -10.24 15.01 -0.58
N ARG A 40 -11.54 14.78 -0.47
CA ARG A 40 -12.14 13.46 -0.71
C ARG A 40 -12.11 13.04 -2.17
N ASN A 41 -12.32 14.01 -3.07
CA ASN A 41 -12.57 13.75 -4.48
C ASN A 41 -11.35 14.01 -5.36
N PHE A 42 -10.46 14.93 -4.97
CA PHE A 42 -9.36 15.40 -5.83
C PHE A 42 -7.96 15.15 -5.25
N CYS A 43 -7.83 14.81 -3.97
CA CYS A 43 -6.54 14.49 -3.38
C CYS A 43 -6.35 12.98 -3.26
N ASP A 44 -5.16 12.51 -3.64
CA ASP A 44 -4.69 11.19 -3.24
C ASP A 44 -4.03 11.26 -1.85
N PHE A 45 -3.53 10.12 -1.37
CA PHE A 45 -2.87 10.06 -0.08
C PHE A 45 -1.66 11.01 0.02
N SER A 46 -0.83 11.08 -1.02
CA SER A 46 0.37 11.91 -1.00
C SER A 46 -0.01 13.39 -0.87
N ALA A 47 -1.03 13.81 -1.61
CA ALA A 47 -1.57 15.17 -1.52
C ALA A 47 -2.12 15.47 -0.11
N LEU A 48 -2.84 14.54 0.53
CA LEU A 48 -3.35 14.75 1.89
C LEU A 48 -2.24 14.95 2.92
N VAL A 49 -1.14 14.21 2.82
CA VAL A 49 0.03 14.39 3.69
C VAL A 49 0.64 15.77 3.50
N HIS A 50 0.70 16.27 2.26
CA HIS A 50 1.15 17.64 2.00
C HIS A 50 0.16 18.68 2.51
N CYS A 51 -1.16 18.46 2.38
CA CYS A 51 -2.18 19.35 2.94
C CYS A 51 -2.04 19.52 4.46
N GLU A 52 -1.67 18.47 5.17
CA GLU A 52 -1.39 18.55 6.61
C GLU A 52 -0.25 19.52 6.94
N GLN A 53 0.72 19.69 6.04
CA GLN A 53 1.89 20.54 6.23
C GLN A 53 1.64 22.01 5.84
N VAL A 54 0.52 22.32 5.20
CA VAL A 54 0.21 23.68 4.71
C VAL A 54 -0.02 24.66 5.86
N CYS A 55 -0.89 24.31 6.80
CA CYS A 55 -1.14 25.14 7.99
C CYS A 55 -1.74 24.33 9.15
N LEU A 56 -1.68 24.91 10.36
CA LEU A 56 -2.19 24.27 11.58
C LEU A 56 -3.69 23.95 11.54
N SER A 57 -4.49 24.77 10.85
CA SER A 57 -5.93 24.53 10.72
C SER A 57 -6.21 23.25 9.91
N TRP A 58 -5.52 23.08 8.78
CA TRP A 58 -5.65 21.89 7.94
C TRP A 58 -5.12 20.65 8.66
N ALA A 59 -3.99 20.78 9.36
CA ALA A 59 -3.47 19.71 10.19
C ALA A 59 -4.48 19.25 11.25
N ARG A 60 -5.10 20.19 11.97
CA ARG A 60 -6.13 19.85 12.97
C ARG A 60 -7.33 19.17 12.36
N LEU A 61 -7.80 19.63 11.19
CA LEU A 61 -8.92 19.03 10.49
C LEU A 61 -8.61 17.62 9.97
N LEU A 62 -7.41 17.38 9.44
CA LEU A 62 -6.99 16.06 8.97
C LEU A 62 -6.76 15.05 10.10
N ASN A 63 -6.52 15.52 11.32
CA ASN A 63 -6.42 14.69 12.52
C ASN A 63 -7.71 14.71 13.38
N SER A 64 -8.79 15.31 12.89
CA SER A 64 -10.10 15.28 13.54
C SER A 64 -10.89 14.00 13.19
N ARG A 65 -12.10 13.86 13.75
CA ARG A 65 -13.01 12.76 13.41
C ARG A 65 -13.39 12.75 11.92
N GLU A 66 -13.58 13.92 11.33
CA GLU A 66 -13.88 14.10 9.91
C GLU A 66 -12.68 13.71 9.04
N GLY A 67 -11.48 14.11 9.45
CA GLY A 67 -10.22 13.67 8.86
C GLY A 67 -10.05 12.15 8.91
N GLU A 68 -10.34 11.52 10.05
CA GLU A 68 -10.33 10.05 10.19
C GLU A 68 -11.31 9.35 9.22
N ALA A 69 -12.51 9.90 9.03
CA ALA A 69 -13.46 9.38 8.04
C ALA A 69 -12.93 9.54 6.60
N LEU A 70 -12.24 10.63 6.31
CA LEU A 70 -11.56 10.87 5.04
C LEU A 70 -10.43 9.85 4.80
N TRP A 71 -9.54 9.66 5.78
CA TRP A 71 -8.47 8.65 5.72
C TRP A 71 -9.04 7.26 5.52
N ARG A 72 -10.10 6.90 6.24
CA ARG A 72 -10.82 5.63 6.06
C ARG A 72 -11.31 5.45 4.63
N ALA A 73 -11.97 6.46 4.07
CA ALA A 73 -12.52 6.37 2.72
C ALA A 73 -11.40 6.18 1.67
N HIS A 74 -10.28 6.87 1.82
CA HIS A 74 -9.11 6.71 0.95
C HIS A 74 -8.41 5.37 1.14
N ALA A 75 -8.25 4.92 2.38
CA ALA A 75 -7.72 3.60 2.71
C ALA A 75 -8.53 2.52 2.00
N LEU A 76 -9.84 2.44 2.27
CA LEU A 76 -10.72 1.43 1.69
C LEU A 76 -10.71 1.44 0.15
N ARG A 77 -10.65 2.63 -0.46
CA ARG A 77 -10.58 2.77 -1.92
C ARG A 77 -9.29 2.20 -2.49
N LEU A 78 -8.14 2.54 -1.91
CA LEU A 78 -6.84 2.00 -2.33
C LEU A 78 -6.77 0.49 -2.11
N TRP A 79 -7.35 0.03 -1.01
CA TRP A 79 -7.25 -1.32 -0.48
C TRP A 79 -8.18 -2.33 -1.15
N ALA A 80 -9.20 -1.87 -1.88
CA ALA A 80 -10.22 -2.71 -2.49
C ALA A 80 -9.67 -3.81 -3.42
N GLN A 81 -8.50 -3.57 -4.02
CA GLN A 81 -7.84 -4.52 -4.92
C GLN A 81 -6.45 -4.96 -4.41
N LYS A 82 -6.22 -4.87 -3.10
CA LYS A 82 -4.92 -5.17 -2.49
C LYS A 82 -5.05 -6.30 -1.48
N GLN A 83 -4.13 -7.25 -1.53
CA GLN A 83 -4.01 -8.34 -0.57
C GLN A 83 -3.74 -7.79 0.83
N PRO A 84 -4.45 -8.29 1.86
CA PRO A 84 -4.11 -7.95 3.24
C PRO A 84 -2.71 -8.48 3.58
N PRO A 85 -2.03 -7.89 4.59
CA PRO A 85 -0.77 -8.44 5.09
C PRO A 85 -0.97 -9.90 5.52
N VAL A 86 -0.06 -10.79 5.10
CA VAL A 86 -0.11 -12.22 5.45
C VAL A 86 0.02 -12.41 6.96
N VAL A 87 0.93 -11.67 7.58
CA VAL A 87 1.09 -11.62 9.03
C VAL A 87 0.47 -10.31 9.54
N PRO A 88 -0.37 -10.35 10.60
CA PRO A 88 -0.97 -9.14 11.15
C PRO A 88 0.09 -8.10 11.51
N LEU A 89 -0.11 -6.86 11.03
CA LEU A 89 0.75 -5.75 11.40
C LEU A 89 0.61 -5.48 12.91
N PRO A 90 1.69 -5.08 13.59
CA PRO A 90 1.64 -4.75 15.01
C PRO A 90 0.78 -3.51 15.23
N VAL A 91 -0.51 -3.71 15.43
CA VAL A 91 -1.46 -2.66 15.83
C VAL A 91 -1.50 -2.66 17.35
N HIS A 92 -0.81 -1.70 17.98
CA HIS A 92 -1.04 -1.46 19.40
C HIS A 92 -2.51 -1.05 19.61
N VAL A 93 -3.13 -1.68 20.61
CA VAL A 93 -4.58 -1.68 20.88
C VAL A 93 -5.14 -0.27 21.14
N SER A 94 -4.31 0.72 21.43
CA SER A 94 -4.73 2.05 21.88
C SER A 94 -5.12 3.04 20.77
N GLU A 95 -4.80 2.83 19.49
CA GLU A 95 -5.09 3.86 18.47
C GLU A 95 -5.59 3.29 17.14
N ARG A 96 -6.92 3.24 17.01
CA ARG A 96 -7.65 2.91 15.78
C ARG A 96 -7.57 4.01 14.69
N SER A 97 -6.48 4.76 14.60
CA SER A 97 -6.32 5.80 13.57
C SER A 97 -6.20 5.16 12.20
N TRP A 98 -7.09 5.52 11.28
CA TRP A 98 -7.05 5.09 9.88
C TRP A 98 -5.81 5.63 9.18
N LYS A 99 -5.36 6.84 9.52
CA LYS A 99 -4.11 7.40 9.01
C LYS A 99 -2.90 6.52 9.36
N ARG A 100 -2.82 6.08 10.61
CA ARG A 100 -1.74 5.18 11.07
C ARG A 100 -1.81 3.81 10.40
N GLN A 101 -3.00 3.19 10.33
CA GLN A 101 -3.19 1.92 9.63
C GLN A 101 -2.83 2.03 8.15
N PHE A 102 -3.19 3.15 7.52
CA PHE A 102 -2.80 3.47 6.15
C PHE A 102 -1.28 3.49 6.00
N ALA A 103 -0.59 4.28 6.82
CA ALA A 103 0.87 4.40 6.76
C ALA A 103 1.57 3.05 6.96
N LEU A 104 1.13 2.25 7.94
CA LEU A 104 1.68 0.91 8.20
C LEU A 104 1.46 -0.03 7.01
N ARG A 105 0.28 -0.03 6.39
CA ARG A 105 0.01 -0.89 5.24
C ARG A 105 0.78 -0.44 4.00
N LEU A 106 0.97 0.87 3.80
CA LEU A 106 1.79 1.38 2.71
C LEU A 106 3.27 1.05 2.92
N GLN A 107 3.76 1.10 4.17
CA GLN A 107 5.11 0.67 4.52
C GLN A 107 5.29 -0.83 4.24
N ASP A 108 4.32 -1.67 4.63
CA ASP A 108 4.35 -3.10 4.32
C ASP A 108 4.38 -3.36 2.81
N ALA A 109 3.54 -2.66 2.05
CA ALA A 109 3.46 -2.78 0.60
C ALA A 109 4.74 -2.39 -0.14
N ARG A 110 5.62 -1.60 0.49
CA ARG A 110 6.92 -1.18 -0.07
C ARG A 110 8.06 -2.14 0.26
N ARG A 111 7.80 -3.16 1.09
CA ARG A 111 8.83 -4.14 1.45
C ARG A 111 9.20 -4.99 0.25
N THR A 112 10.49 -5.23 0.10
CA THR A 112 11.06 -6.15 -0.90
C THR A 112 11.40 -7.52 -0.30
N ARG A 113 11.42 -7.64 1.04
CA ARG A 113 11.87 -8.83 1.76
C ARG A 113 10.69 -9.59 2.37
N LEU A 114 10.52 -10.84 1.94
CA LEU A 114 9.61 -11.81 2.53
C LEU A 114 10.23 -12.41 3.80
N THR A 115 9.46 -12.52 4.87
CA THR A 115 9.88 -13.19 6.10
C THR A 115 9.52 -14.67 6.10
N ALA A 116 10.20 -15.46 6.93
CA ALA A 116 9.85 -16.86 7.17
C ALA A 116 8.41 -17.03 7.67
N ALA A 117 7.95 -16.15 8.56
CA ALA A 117 6.58 -16.17 9.08
C ALA A 117 5.55 -15.97 7.96
N GLU A 118 5.77 -15.00 7.08
CA GLU A 118 4.90 -14.78 5.91
C GLU A 118 4.95 -15.96 4.93
N LEU A 119 6.15 -16.52 4.68
CA LEU A 119 6.30 -17.69 3.81
C LEU A 119 5.47 -18.88 4.32
N THR A 120 5.49 -19.12 5.63
CA THR A 120 4.78 -20.24 6.26
C THR A 120 3.28 -20.01 6.43
N ALA A 121 2.84 -18.76 6.55
CA ALA A 121 1.45 -18.40 6.80
C ALA A 121 0.64 -18.11 5.53
N ALA A 122 1.32 -17.86 4.40
CA ALA A 122 0.66 -17.55 3.14
C ALA A 122 0.11 -18.80 2.44
N ASP A 123 -1.03 -18.63 1.78
CA ASP A 123 -1.54 -19.57 0.80
C ASP A 123 -0.89 -19.31 -0.57
N TRP A 124 -0.08 -20.27 -1.01
CA TRP A 124 0.69 -20.17 -2.23
C TRP A 124 0.03 -20.88 -3.40
N HIS A 125 0.02 -20.22 -4.54
CA HIS A 125 -0.39 -20.76 -5.84
C HIS A 125 0.82 -21.10 -6.68
N PHE A 126 0.77 -22.22 -7.38
CA PHE A 126 1.84 -22.67 -8.27
C PHE A 126 1.40 -22.64 -9.74
N ARG A 127 2.31 -22.20 -10.62
CA ARG A 127 2.20 -22.42 -12.07
C ARG A 127 3.55 -22.57 -12.75
N PHE A 128 3.59 -23.29 -13.86
CA PHE A 128 4.72 -23.29 -14.79
C PHE A 128 4.64 -22.10 -15.75
N LYS A 129 5.77 -21.48 -16.07
CA LYS A 129 5.88 -20.33 -16.99
C LYS A 129 6.04 -20.72 -18.46
N ILE A 130 6.55 -21.92 -18.71
CA ILE A 130 6.72 -22.49 -20.04
C ILE A 130 5.75 -23.67 -20.16
N ASP A 131 5.40 -24.06 -21.38
CA ASP A 131 4.74 -25.34 -21.71
C ASP A 131 5.55 -26.59 -21.30
N LEU A 132 6.44 -26.48 -20.31
CA LEU A 132 6.97 -27.59 -19.52
C LEU A 132 5.86 -28.44 -18.89
N GLN A 133 4.65 -27.88 -18.78
CA GLN A 133 3.41 -28.62 -18.49
C GLN A 133 3.18 -29.79 -19.45
N LEU A 134 3.64 -29.69 -20.70
CA LEU A 134 3.47 -30.75 -21.70
C LEU A 134 4.48 -31.90 -21.54
N PHE A 135 5.63 -31.65 -20.90
CA PHE A 135 6.76 -32.59 -20.80
C PHE A 135 6.83 -33.33 -19.45
N HIS A 136 6.21 -32.80 -18.40
CA HIS A 136 6.24 -33.39 -17.05
C HIS A 136 4.96 -34.12 -16.65
N SER A 137 4.04 -34.34 -17.58
CA SER A 137 2.71 -34.86 -17.28
C SER A 137 2.42 -36.09 -18.11
N SER A 138 2.16 -37.21 -17.43
CA SER A 138 1.45 -38.32 -18.08
C SER A 138 0.06 -37.85 -18.51
N ASP A 139 -0.61 -38.56 -19.43
CA ASP A 139 -1.97 -38.18 -19.85
C ASP A 139 -2.98 -38.12 -18.68
N ARG A 140 -2.69 -38.82 -17.58
CA ARG A 140 -3.44 -38.73 -16.32
C ARG A 140 -3.17 -37.44 -15.54
N ASP A 141 -1.93 -36.94 -15.56
CA ASP A 141 -1.54 -35.70 -14.89
C ASP A 141 -2.02 -34.46 -15.65
N ARG A 142 -2.20 -34.57 -16.98
CA ARG A 142 -2.80 -33.52 -17.82
C ARG A 142 -4.23 -33.17 -17.41
N GLY A 143 -5.01 -34.15 -16.95
CA GLY A 143 -6.35 -33.93 -16.39
C GLY A 143 -6.33 -33.18 -15.06
N LEU A 144 -5.28 -33.34 -14.25
CA LEU A 144 -5.09 -32.64 -12.97
C LEU A 144 -4.56 -31.21 -13.14
N LEU A 145 -3.85 -30.93 -14.24
CA LEU A 145 -3.38 -29.58 -14.59
C LEU A 145 -4.54 -28.62 -14.93
N HIS A 146 -5.65 -29.15 -15.44
CA HIS A 146 -6.91 -28.41 -15.65
C HIS A 146 -7.90 -28.57 -14.50
N SER A 147 -7.58 -29.41 -13.50
CA SER A 147 -8.37 -29.50 -12.28
C SER A 147 -8.26 -28.18 -11.52
N ARG A 148 -9.41 -27.68 -11.06
CA ARG A 148 -9.48 -26.55 -10.12
C ARG A 148 -8.81 -26.85 -8.77
N GLU A 149 -8.39 -28.09 -8.53
CA GLU A 149 -7.61 -28.47 -7.35
C GLU A 149 -6.19 -27.90 -7.44
N ARG A 150 -6.07 -26.68 -6.92
CA ARG A 150 -4.80 -25.98 -6.70
C ARG A 150 -3.84 -26.91 -5.93
N ALA A 151 -2.65 -27.12 -6.47
CA ALA A 151 -1.60 -27.87 -5.77
C ALA A 151 -1.36 -27.24 -4.39
N LYS A 152 -1.40 -28.06 -3.34
CA LYS A 152 -1.12 -27.61 -1.97
C LYS A 152 0.38 -27.50 -1.78
N LEU A 153 0.82 -26.37 -1.28
CA LEU A 153 2.22 -26.07 -0.98
C LEU A 153 2.31 -25.83 0.51
N ASN A 154 3.27 -26.47 1.17
CA ASN A 154 3.44 -26.34 2.61
C ASN A 154 4.90 -25.99 2.91
N PHE A 155 5.09 -24.77 3.42
CA PHE A 155 6.36 -24.31 3.98
C PHE A 155 6.25 -24.37 5.50
N ALA A 156 6.79 -25.42 6.10
CA ALA A 156 6.75 -25.60 7.55
C ALA A 156 7.81 -24.71 8.25
N PRO A 157 7.54 -24.18 9.46
CA PRO A 157 8.46 -23.27 10.17
C PRO A 157 9.84 -23.86 10.51
N ASP A 158 9.94 -25.19 10.54
CA ASP A 158 11.18 -25.94 10.79
C ASP A 158 12.09 -26.05 9.55
N GLY A 159 11.73 -25.41 8.44
CA GLY A 159 12.49 -25.44 7.20
C GLY A 159 12.12 -26.61 6.28
N VAL A 160 11.04 -27.34 6.55
CA VAL A 160 10.57 -28.44 5.69
C VAL A 160 9.57 -27.93 4.64
N TYR A 161 9.73 -28.38 3.39
CA TYR A 161 8.85 -28.11 2.26
C TYR A 161 8.24 -29.41 1.72
N THR A 162 6.92 -29.41 1.56
CA THR A 162 6.16 -30.47 0.89
C THR A 162 5.15 -29.88 -0.10
N SER A 163 4.78 -30.63 -1.13
CA SER A 163 3.82 -30.15 -2.13
C SER A 163 3.03 -31.28 -2.77
N THR A 164 1.80 -31.02 -3.23
CA THR A 164 1.04 -31.98 -4.04
C THR A 164 1.22 -31.79 -5.55
N ILE A 165 2.29 -31.10 -5.99
CA ILE A 165 2.59 -30.91 -7.42
C ILE A 165 2.92 -32.29 -8.04
N PRO A 166 2.18 -32.76 -9.06
CA PRO A 166 2.47 -34.03 -9.71
C PRO A 166 3.88 -34.08 -10.28
N GLY A 167 4.59 -35.19 -10.05
CA GLY A 167 5.96 -35.40 -10.52
C GLY A 167 7.05 -34.61 -9.79
N ALA A 168 6.70 -33.72 -8.85
CA ALA A 168 7.68 -33.00 -8.06
C ALA A 168 8.28 -33.90 -6.97
N PRO A 169 9.61 -33.88 -6.72
CA PRO A 169 10.21 -34.63 -5.62
C PRO A 169 9.58 -34.32 -4.26
N SER A 170 9.08 -33.09 -4.07
CA SER A 170 8.37 -32.63 -2.87
C SER A 170 7.01 -33.29 -2.64
N SER A 171 6.49 -34.06 -3.60
CA SER A 171 5.26 -34.86 -3.44
C SER A 171 5.51 -36.24 -2.85
N SER A 172 6.73 -36.74 -2.93
CA SER A 172 7.11 -38.07 -2.41
C SER A 172 8.07 -38.00 -1.23
N ARG A 173 8.81 -36.90 -1.05
CA ARG A 173 9.70 -36.71 0.09
C ARG A 173 9.79 -35.24 0.53
N PRO A 174 10.01 -34.97 1.82
CA PRO A 174 10.25 -33.61 2.29
C PRO A 174 11.56 -33.04 1.72
N LEU A 175 11.54 -31.77 1.35
CA LEU A 175 12.73 -30.99 0.98
C LEU A 175 13.01 -29.95 2.04
N LYS A 176 14.24 -29.41 2.07
CA LYS A 176 14.58 -28.26 2.92
C LYS A 176 14.35 -26.98 2.16
N TRP A 177 13.85 -25.94 2.82
CA TRP A 177 13.81 -24.59 2.28
C TRP A 177 14.63 -23.62 3.13
N SER A 178 15.13 -22.55 2.51
CA SER A 178 15.74 -21.43 3.22
C SER A 178 15.59 -20.13 2.43
N LEU A 179 15.46 -19.02 3.16
CA LEU A 179 15.52 -17.67 2.59
C LEU A 179 16.97 -17.19 2.62
N GLN A 180 17.48 -16.81 1.47
CA GLN A 180 18.81 -16.26 1.29
C GLN A 180 18.68 -14.79 0.89
N THR A 181 19.47 -13.92 1.51
CA THR A 181 19.48 -12.49 1.16
C THR A 181 20.78 -12.18 0.42
N SER A 182 20.66 -11.59 -0.76
CA SER A 182 21.79 -11.16 -1.59
C SER A 182 21.60 -9.68 -1.94
N GLY A 183 22.21 -8.79 -1.15
CA GLY A 183 21.98 -7.35 -1.27
C GLY A 183 20.53 -6.96 -0.92
N GLU A 184 19.83 -6.38 -1.89
CA GLU A 184 18.41 -6.01 -1.74
C GLU A 184 17.46 -7.16 -2.06
N ASP A 185 17.94 -8.18 -2.76
CA ASP A 185 17.13 -9.30 -3.21
C ASP A 185 16.98 -10.38 -2.13
N THR A 186 15.80 -10.98 -2.10
CA THR A 186 15.51 -12.19 -1.33
C THR A 186 15.31 -13.35 -2.29
N LEU A 187 16.03 -14.45 -2.06
CA LEU A 187 15.92 -15.69 -2.81
C LEU A 187 15.37 -16.78 -1.91
N LEU A 188 14.44 -17.59 -2.42
CA LEU A 188 14.01 -18.83 -1.78
C LEU A 188 14.73 -20.01 -2.42
N GLN A 189 15.50 -20.73 -1.60
CA GLN A 189 16.15 -21.99 -1.97
C GLN A 189 15.27 -23.16 -1.52
N ILE A 190 14.98 -24.13 -2.39
CA ILE A 190 14.23 -25.36 -2.05
C ILE A 190 15.04 -26.57 -2.50
N GLY A 191 15.64 -27.31 -1.57
CA GLY A 191 16.51 -28.46 -1.87
C GLY A 191 17.59 -28.07 -2.88
N ALA A 192 17.72 -28.84 -3.96
CA ALA A 192 18.61 -28.56 -5.08
C ALA A 192 17.93 -27.82 -6.25
N TYR A 193 16.70 -27.30 -6.06
CA TYR A 193 15.97 -26.58 -7.10
C TYR A 193 16.63 -25.22 -7.39
N PRO A 194 16.57 -24.69 -8.63
CA PRO A 194 17.09 -23.36 -8.92
C PRO A 194 16.44 -22.29 -8.02
N PRO A 195 17.23 -21.35 -7.46
CA PRO A 195 16.71 -20.32 -6.56
C PRO A 195 15.54 -19.56 -7.18
N LEU A 196 14.57 -19.22 -6.33
CA LEU A 196 13.40 -18.43 -6.70
C LEU A 196 13.60 -16.99 -6.21
N LEU A 197 13.57 -16.03 -7.12
CA LEU A 197 13.57 -14.62 -6.77
C LEU A 197 12.23 -14.25 -6.13
N VAL A 198 12.28 -13.59 -4.98
CA VAL A 198 11.12 -13.13 -4.24
C VAL A 198 10.90 -11.64 -4.47
N GLU A 199 9.66 -11.26 -4.76
CA GLU A 199 9.28 -9.87 -4.94
C GLU A 199 7.83 -9.60 -4.49
N ARG A 200 7.54 -8.31 -4.27
CA ARG A 200 6.19 -7.83 -4.01
C ARG A 200 5.45 -7.59 -5.32
N THR A 201 4.18 -7.96 -5.36
CA THR A 201 3.32 -7.72 -6.53
C THR A 201 2.56 -6.39 -6.41
N ALA A 202 2.04 -5.90 -7.54
CA ALA A 202 1.29 -4.64 -7.59
C ALA A 202 0.01 -4.64 -6.74
N ASP A 203 -0.58 -5.81 -6.49
CA ASP A 203 -1.71 -6.04 -5.60
C ASP A 203 -1.29 -6.27 -4.14
N TRP A 204 -0.05 -5.98 -3.77
CA TRP A 204 0.52 -6.17 -2.43
C TRP A 204 0.59 -7.63 -1.98
N GLY A 205 0.53 -8.59 -2.89
CA GLY A 205 0.90 -9.97 -2.63
C GLY A 205 2.41 -10.20 -2.72
N TRP A 206 2.78 -11.47 -2.66
CA TRP A 206 4.13 -11.95 -2.86
C TRP A 206 4.21 -12.86 -4.08
N ARG A 207 5.35 -12.83 -4.74
CA ARG A 207 5.68 -13.70 -5.88
C ARG A 207 7.08 -14.25 -5.70
N MET A 208 7.25 -15.54 -5.96
CA MET A 208 8.54 -16.23 -5.93
C MET A 208 8.71 -16.98 -7.24
N TYR A 209 9.77 -16.71 -8.00
CA TYR A 209 9.85 -17.24 -9.36
C TYR A 209 11.26 -17.46 -9.86
N ASN A 210 11.37 -18.30 -10.88
CA ASN A 210 12.54 -18.38 -11.73
C ASN A 210 12.10 -18.43 -13.20
N ARG A 211 12.95 -18.93 -14.10
CA ARG A 211 12.63 -19.08 -15.53
C ARG A 211 11.60 -20.19 -15.84
N PHE A 212 11.36 -21.11 -14.89
CA PHE A 212 10.55 -22.31 -15.10
C PHE A 212 9.19 -22.22 -14.43
N VAL A 213 9.16 -21.71 -13.19
CA VAL A 213 7.97 -21.74 -12.34
C VAL A 213 7.75 -20.40 -11.65
N GLU A 214 6.53 -20.26 -11.14
CA GLU A 214 6.11 -19.15 -10.32
C GLU A 214 5.20 -19.63 -9.19
N PHE A 215 5.49 -19.11 -8.01
CA PHE A 215 4.67 -19.17 -6.82
C PHE A 215 4.12 -17.78 -6.56
N TYR A 216 2.85 -17.65 -6.21
CA TYR A 216 2.25 -16.35 -5.92
C TYR A 216 1.13 -16.47 -4.90
N THR A 217 0.96 -15.44 -4.09
CA THR A 217 -0.22 -15.32 -3.23
C THR A 217 -1.38 -14.76 -4.04
N VAL A 218 -2.61 -15.19 -3.76
CA VAL A 218 -3.81 -14.62 -4.38
C VAL A 218 -4.65 -13.91 -3.33
N MET A 219 -5.35 -12.87 -3.76
CA MET A 219 -6.58 -12.52 -3.07
C MET A 219 -7.55 -13.69 -3.24
N ASP A 220 -7.88 -14.36 -2.15
CA ASP A 220 -9.14 -15.08 -2.11
C ASP A 220 -10.23 -14.04 -2.40
N GLY A 221 -10.72 -14.06 -3.65
CA GLY A 221 -11.79 -13.18 -4.07
C GLY A 221 -12.92 -13.30 -3.05
N CYS A 222 -13.42 -12.15 -2.59
CA CYS A 222 -14.55 -12.04 -1.68
C CYS A 222 -15.53 -13.20 -1.91
N ARG A 223 -15.62 -14.12 -0.95
CA ARG A 223 -16.84 -14.90 -0.77
C ARG A 223 -17.94 -13.97 -0.28
#